data_AF-A0A7S3JF22-F1
#
_entry.id   AF-A0A7S3JF22-F1
#
_cell.length_a   1.000
_cell.length_b   1.000
_cell.length_c   1.000
_cell.angle_alpha   90.00
_cell.angle_beta   90.00
_cell.angle_gamma   90.00
#
_symmetry.space_group_name_H-M   'P 1'
#
loop_
_entity.id
_entity.type
_entity.pdbx_description
1 polymer ?
#
loop_
_entity_poly.entity_id
_entity_poly.type
_entity_poly.pdbx_seq_one_letter_code
_entity_poly.pdbx_strand_id
1 'polypeptide(L)'
;SLFTKDNLSFCAFAGAISGGFKLVLCLLRRVRKTDDGLNPLIAGFVSGFSLLIESSNRRKKFIVIALLCRGLDTFVSLLDRKKIVKKVRNFEVYFFGLMIGVLMYLQFYENSCFPPGIDRPFKALAGITPKELDLGEKVWKRHGAIWYPHMAQKLTIK
;
A
#
# COMPACT_ATOMS: atom_id res chain seq x y z
N SER A 1 -18.08 -21.12 -2.71
CA SER A 1 -18.49 -20.90 -4.11
C SER A 1 -17.31 -20.31 -4.86
N LEU A 2 -16.78 -21.00 -5.87
CA LEU A 2 -15.64 -20.52 -6.66
C LEU A 2 -16.08 -19.57 -7.79
N PHE A 3 -17.25 -19.79 -8.38
CA PHE A 3 -17.80 -19.00 -9.48
C PHE A 3 -18.78 -17.93 -8.99
N THR A 4 -18.26 -16.93 -8.29
CA THR A 4 -19.01 -15.71 -7.97
C THR A 4 -18.73 -14.66 -9.05
N LYS A 5 -19.73 -13.86 -9.43
CA LYS A 5 -19.57 -12.74 -10.39
C LYS A 5 -18.37 -11.85 -10.05
N ASP A 6 -18.18 -11.63 -8.75
CA ASP A 6 -17.05 -10.90 -8.17
C ASP A 6 -15.67 -11.46 -8.50
N ASN A 7 -15.53 -12.79 -8.50
CA ASN A 7 -14.27 -13.46 -8.83
C ASN A 7 -14.01 -13.41 -10.34
N LEU A 8 -15.07 -13.51 -11.15
CA LEU A 8 -14.98 -13.43 -12.60
C LEU A 8 -14.57 -12.03 -13.08
N SER A 9 -15.14 -10.98 -12.48
CA SER A 9 -14.77 -9.59 -12.76
C SER A 9 -13.31 -9.31 -12.42
N PHE A 10 -12.82 -9.84 -11.29
CA PHE A 10 -11.41 -9.73 -10.92
C PHE A 10 -10.48 -10.41 -11.94
N CYS A 11 -10.81 -11.63 -12.38
CA CYS A 11 -10.04 -12.33 -13.40
C CYS A 11 -10.05 -11.57 -14.74
N ALA A 12 -11.21 -11.05 -15.16
CA ALA A 12 -11.33 -10.26 -16.38
C ALA A 12 -10.48 -8.99 -16.32
N PHE A 13 -10.49 -8.31 -15.18
CA PHE A 13 -9.66 -7.13 -14.92
C PHE A 13 -8.14 -7.47 -14.95
N ALA A 14 -7.72 -8.54 -14.26
CA ALA A 14 -6.33 -8.99 -14.26
C ALA A 14 -5.82 -9.44 -15.65
N GLY A 15 -6.72 -10.00 -16.46
CA GLY A 15 -6.48 -10.29 -17.87
C GLY A 15 -6.35 -9.01 -18.71
N ALA A 16 -7.26 -8.05 -18.51
CA ALA A 16 -7.28 -6.79 -19.26
C ALA A 16 -6.02 -5.95 -19.02
N ILE A 17 -5.51 -5.87 -17.79
CA ILE A 17 -4.27 -5.14 -17.49
C ILE A 17 -3.05 -5.80 -18.15
N SER A 18 -2.93 -7.13 -18.04
CA SER A 18 -1.79 -7.88 -18.59
C SER A 18 -1.79 -7.91 -20.12
N GLY A 19 -2.98 -8.10 -20.71
CA GLY A 19 -3.22 -8.03 -22.15
C GLY A 19 -3.01 -6.63 -22.70
N GLY A 20 -3.59 -5.62 -22.05
CA GLY A 20 -3.44 -4.21 -22.40
C GLY A 20 -1.98 -3.76 -22.38
N PHE A 21 -1.21 -4.15 -21.37
CA PHE A 21 0.23 -3.88 -21.32
C PHE A 21 0.95 -4.43 -22.55
N LYS A 22 0.77 -5.72 -22.88
CA LYS A 22 1.42 -6.34 -24.05
C LYS A 22 0.95 -5.75 -25.37
N LEU A 23 -0.34 -5.43 -25.50
CA LEU A 23 -0.89 -4.77 -26.69
C LEU A 23 -0.24 -3.41 -26.91
N VAL A 24 -0.19 -2.56 -25.88
CA VAL A 24 0.44 -1.23 -25.97
C VAL A 24 1.94 -1.36 -26.25
N LEU A 25 2.63 -2.34 -25.65
CA LEU A 25 4.04 -2.59 -25.91
C LEU A 25 4.31 -2.99 -27.38
N CYS A 26 3.48 -3.88 -27.93
CA CYS A 26 3.57 -4.27 -29.34
C CYS A 26 3.25 -3.11 -30.29
N LEU A 27 2.23 -2.31 -29.97
CA LEU A 27 1.88 -1.12 -30.74
C LEU A 27 3.01 -0.10 -30.73
N LEU A 28 3.60 0.19 -29.56
CA LEU A 28 4.75 1.10 -29.45
C LEU A 28 5.96 0.58 -30.22
N ARG A 29 6.26 -0.71 -30.16
CA ARG A 29 7.36 -1.31 -30.96
C ARG A 29 7.14 -1.16 -32.45
N ARG A 30 5.91 -1.36 -32.92
CA ARG A 30 5.56 -1.23 -34.35
C ARG A 30 5.68 0.22 -34.84
N VAL A 31 5.34 1.20 -34.01
CA VAL A 31 5.39 2.62 -34.36
C VAL A 31 6.80 3.20 -34.23
N ARG A 32 7.51 2.92 -33.13
CA ARG A 32 8.78 3.59 -32.80
C ARG A 32 10.04 2.87 -33.27
N LYS A 33 9.98 1.56 -33.59
CA LYS A 33 11.12 0.68 -33.97
C LYS A 33 12.41 0.84 -33.12
N THR A 34 12.29 1.41 -31.92
CA THR A 34 13.39 1.76 -31.02
C THR A 34 13.06 1.18 -29.65
N ASP A 35 14.00 0.43 -29.07
CA ASP A 35 13.86 -0.18 -27.73
C ASP A 35 14.33 0.78 -26.64
N ASP A 36 13.74 1.98 -26.62
CA ASP A 36 13.95 2.90 -25.53
C ASP A 36 13.22 2.41 -24.28
N GLY A 37 13.87 2.47 -23.12
CA GLY A 37 13.24 2.15 -21.82
C GLY A 37 12.03 3.03 -21.44
N LEU A 38 11.65 4.00 -22.29
CA LEU A 38 10.42 4.78 -22.16
C LEU A 38 9.18 3.98 -22.61
N ASN A 39 9.33 3.04 -23.55
CA ASN A 39 8.23 2.21 -24.04
C ASN A 39 7.51 1.42 -22.94
N PRO A 40 8.21 0.69 -22.03
CA PRO A 40 7.54 0.01 -20.93
C PRO A 40 6.92 0.96 -19.91
N LEU A 41 7.43 2.19 -19.78
CA LEU A 41 6.86 3.21 -18.89
C LEU A 41 5.50 3.69 -19.42
N ILE A 42 5.43 4.01 -20.72
CA ILE A 42 4.19 4.42 -21.39
C ILE A 42 3.17 3.26 -21.39
N ALA A 43 3.61 2.03 -21.70
CA ALA A 43 2.74 0.87 -21.67
C ALA A 43 2.20 0.57 -20.26
N GLY A 44 3.04 0.71 -19.23
CA GLY A 44 2.64 0.61 -17.84
C GLY A 44 1.58 1.65 -17.48
N PHE A 45 1.81 2.91 -17.85
CA PHE A 45 0.88 4.01 -17.57
C PHE A 45 -0.49 3.77 -18.23
N VAL A 46 -0.52 3.41 -19.52
CA VAL A 46 -1.77 3.14 -20.25
C VAL A 46 -2.51 1.91 -19.69
N SER A 47 -1.81 0.81 -19.41
CA SER A 47 -2.45 -0.37 -18.82
C SER A 47 -2.99 -0.13 -17.41
N GLY A 48 -2.33 0.74 -16.63
CA GLY A 48 -2.75 1.13 -15.29
C GLY A 48 -4.10 1.86 -15.24
N PHE A 49 -4.51 2.54 -16.32
CA PHE A 49 -5.84 3.16 -16.39
C PHE A 49 -6.98 2.15 -16.27
N SER A 50 -6.75 0.88 -16.61
CA SER A 50 -7.73 -0.19 -16.42
C SER A 50 -8.19 -0.30 -14.97
N LEU A 51 -7.37 0.09 -13.98
CA LEU A 51 -7.74 0.09 -12.56
C LEU A 51 -8.87 1.05 -12.23
N LEU A 52 -9.01 2.16 -12.97
CA LEU A 52 -10.00 3.17 -12.64
C LEU A 52 -11.43 2.65 -12.82
N ILE A 53 -11.62 1.66 -13.69
CA ILE A 53 -12.91 1.05 -14.04
C ILE A 53 -13.45 0.15 -12.92
N GLU A 54 -12.60 -0.35 -12.01
CA GLU A 54 -13.04 -1.21 -10.92
C GLU A 54 -13.85 -0.41 -9.87
N SER A 55 -15.09 -0.84 -9.58
CA SER A 55 -16.03 -0.16 -8.69
C SER A 55 -15.87 -0.52 -7.21
N SER A 56 -15.25 -1.66 -6.91
CA SER A 56 -15.11 -2.15 -5.54
C SER A 56 -13.93 -1.49 -4.81
N ASN A 57 -14.22 -0.45 -4.02
CA ASN A 57 -13.20 0.34 -3.29
C ASN A 57 -12.26 -0.49 -2.40
N ARG A 58 -12.70 -1.59 -1.79
CA ARG A 58 -11.82 -2.42 -0.93
C ARG A 58 -10.85 -3.27 -1.74
N ARG A 59 -11.35 -4.00 -2.75
CA ARG A 59 -10.52 -4.86 -3.61
C ARG A 59 -9.55 -4.03 -4.45
N LYS A 60 -10.04 -2.92 -5.00
CA LYS A 60 -9.23 -1.95 -5.75
C LYS A 60 -8.02 -1.49 -4.96
N LYS A 61 -8.18 -1.07 -3.70
CA LYS A 61 -7.06 -0.62 -2.85
C LYS A 61 -5.95 -1.67 -2.70
N PHE A 62 -6.33 -2.92 -2.41
CA PHE A 62 -5.35 -4.02 -2.30
C PHE A 62 -4.63 -4.32 -3.62
N ILE A 63 -5.36 -4.29 -4.72
CA ILE A 63 -4.79 -4.56 -6.04
C ILE A 63 -3.86 -3.42 -6.48
N VAL A 64 -4.27 -2.16 -6.26
CA VAL A 64 -3.45 -0.97 -6.55
C VAL A 64 -2.12 -1.07 -5.83
N ILE A 65 -2.13 -1.34 -4.52
CA ILE A 65 -0.88 -1.36 -3.76
C ILE A 65 0.01 -2.54 -4.16
N ALA A 66 -0.57 -3.71 -4.43
CA ALA A 66 0.18 -4.87 -4.90
C ALA A 66 0.85 -4.62 -6.26
N LEU A 67 0.11 -4.03 -7.21
CA LEU A 67 0.62 -3.67 -8.53
C LEU A 67 1.66 -2.56 -8.47
N LEU A 68 1.45 -1.56 -7.60
CA LEU A 68 2.39 -0.46 -7.40
C LEU A 68 3.72 -0.96 -6.84
N CYS A 69 3.72 -1.85 -5.84
CA CYS A 69 4.94 -2.46 -5.33
C CYS A 69 5.68 -3.25 -6.43
N ARG A 70 4.96 -4.10 -7.19
CA ARG A 70 5.55 -4.86 -8.31
C ARG A 70 6.09 -3.95 -9.43
N GLY A 71 5.40 -2.84 -9.69
CA GLY A 71 5.83 -1.81 -10.64
C GLY A 71 7.11 -1.11 -10.19
N LEU A 72 7.23 -0.81 -8.90
CA LEU A 72 8.46 -0.25 -8.32
C LEU A 72 9.64 -1.23 -8.40
N ASP A 73 9.43 -2.51 -8.07
CA ASP A 73 10.47 -3.54 -8.16
C ASP A 73 11.02 -3.67 -9.58
N THR A 74 10.11 -3.69 -10.56
CA THR A 74 10.48 -3.75 -11.97
C THR A 74 11.14 -2.45 -12.43
N PHE A 75 10.71 -1.29 -11.95
CA PHE A 75 11.34 0.00 -12.24
C PHE A 75 12.78 0.09 -11.71
N VAL A 76 13.02 -0.34 -10.47
CA VAL A 76 14.38 -0.42 -9.88
C VAL A 76 15.25 -1.38 -10.70
N SER A 77 14.71 -2.54 -11.09
CA SER A 77 15.42 -3.51 -11.92
C SER A 77 15.75 -2.97 -13.32
N LEU A 78 14.92 -2.08 -13.88
CA LEU A 78 15.17 -1.40 -15.15
C LEU A 78 16.25 -0.32 -15.02
N LEU A 79 16.27 0.42 -13.90
CA LEU A 79 17.31 1.41 -13.60
C LEU A 79 18.68 0.75 -13.41
N ASP A 80 18.71 -0.43 -12.77
CA ASP A 80 19.92 -1.26 -12.65
C ASP A 80 20.45 -1.66 -14.03
N ARG A 81 19.58 -2.12 -14.95
CA ARG A 81 19.98 -2.48 -16.33
C ARG A 81 20.55 -1.30 -17.10
N LYS A 82 20.07 -0.08 -16.87
CA LYS A 82 20.59 1.14 -17.48
C LYS A 82 21.87 1.67 -16.82
N LYS A 83 22.40 0.99 -15.79
CA LYS A 83 23.58 1.41 -14.99
C LYS A 83 23.48 2.81 -14.39
N ILE A 84 22.28 3.35 -14.23
CA ILE A 84 22.08 4.70 -13.66
C ILE A 84 22.24 4.66 -12.13
N VAL A 85 21.94 3.52 -11.50
CA VAL A 85 21.97 3.36 -10.04
C VAL A 85 22.99 2.29 -9.66
N LYS A 86 23.90 2.59 -8.72
CA LYS A 86 24.76 1.59 -8.10
C LYS A 86 23.92 0.76 -7.12
N LYS A 87 23.78 -0.53 -7.39
CA LYS A 87 23.07 -1.46 -6.52
C LYS A 87 23.76 -1.55 -5.16
N VAL A 88 23.16 -0.94 -4.14
CA VAL A 88 23.60 -1.08 -2.75
C VAL A 88 23.06 -2.41 -2.22
N ARG A 89 23.94 -3.29 -1.74
CA ARG A 89 23.53 -4.61 -1.25
C ARG A 89 22.56 -4.45 -0.06
N ASN A 90 21.43 -5.16 -0.12
CA ASN A 90 20.40 -5.25 0.92
C ASN A 90 19.63 -3.95 1.24
N PHE A 91 19.62 -2.93 0.35
CA PHE A 91 18.87 -1.69 0.58
C PHE A 91 17.38 -1.92 0.91
N GLU A 92 16.75 -2.88 0.25
CA GLU A 92 15.35 -3.24 0.47
C GLU A 92 15.06 -3.63 1.92
N VAL A 93 15.96 -4.39 2.55
CA VAL A 93 15.82 -4.85 3.94
C VAL A 93 15.90 -3.67 4.91
N TYR A 94 16.84 -2.74 4.69
CA TYR A 94 16.97 -1.55 5.52
C TYR A 94 15.76 -0.62 5.39
N PHE A 95 15.28 -0.41 4.16
CA PHE A 95 14.13 0.44 3.90
C PHE A 95 12.85 -0.14 4.53
N PHE A 96 12.65 -1.45 4.39
CA PHE A 96 11.53 -2.15 5.03
C PHE A 96 11.61 -2.08 6.55
N GLY A 97 12.79 -2.31 7.14
CA GLY A 97 12.99 -2.21 8.58
C GLY A 97 12.73 -0.80 9.12
N LEU A 98 13.20 0.23 8.42
CA LEU A 98 12.95 1.63 8.78
C LEU A 98 11.45 1.95 8.71
N MET A 99 10.76 1.53 7.64
CA MET A 99 9.33 1.77 7.48
C MET A 99 8.50 1.09 8.56
N ILE A 100 8.80 -0.17 8.89
CA ILE A 100 8.14 -0.87 10.00
C ILE A 100 8.44 -0.17 11.33
N GLY A 101 9.68 0.27 11.55
CA GLY A 101 10.05 1.01 12.75
C GLY A 101 9.23 2.30 12.91
N VAL A 102 9.09 3.08 11.83
CA VAL A 102 8.27 4.30 11.81
C VAL A 102 6.79 3.99 12.03
N LEU A 103 6.24 2.95 11.38
CA LEU A 103 4.86 2.52 11.60
C LEU A 103 4.61 2.12 13.05
N MET A 104 5.54 1.39 13.66
CA MET A 104 5.43 0.99 15.06
C MET A 104 5.51 2.21 15.98
N TYR A 105 6.41 3.16 15.72
CA TYR A 105 6.48 4.42 16.45
C TYR A 105 5.17 5.22 16.37
N LEU A 106 4.62 5.42 15.17
CA LEU A 106 3.35 6.11 14.95
C LEU A 106 2.19 5.41 15.65
N GLN A 107 2.21 4.08 15.67
CA GLN A 107 1.19 3.30 16.34
C GLN A 107 1.27 3.41 17.87
N PHE A 108 2.46 3.53 18.46
CA PHE A 108 2.56 3.73 19.90
C PHE A 108 2.20 5.16 20.32
N TYR A 109 2.59 6.18 19.56
CA TYR A 109 2.44 7.59 19.95
C TYR A 109 1.21 8.30 19.38
N GLU A 110 0.78 8.00 18.15
CA GLU A 110 -0.33 8.68 17.46
C GLU A 110 -1.35 7.68 16.87
N ASN A 111 -1.94 6.86 17.75
CA ASN A 111 -2.98 5.89 17.39
C ASN A 111 -4.19 6.49 16.65
N SER A 112 -4.42 7.80 16.76
CA SER A 112 -5.53 8.52 16.11
C SER A 112 -5.41 8.59 14.59
N CYS A 113 -4.21 8.44 14.03
CA CYS A 113 -3.96 8.48 12.59
C CYS A 113 -4.18 7.13 11.90
N PHE A 114 -4.32 6.03 12.67
CA PHE A 114 -4.46 4.69 12.10
C PHE A 114 -5.93 4.36 11.76
N PRO A 115 -6.22 3.79 10.58
CA PRO A 115 -7.58 3.40 10.24
C PRO A 115 -8.09 2.33 11.23
N PRO A 116 -9.36 2.43 11.69
CA PRO A 116 -9.94 1.57 12.74
C PRO A 116 -10.15 0.10 12.32
N GLY A 117 -9.64 -0.29 11.16
CA GLY A 117 -9.64 -1.68 10.69
C GLY A 117 -8.36 -2.44 11.05
N ILE A 118 -7.26 -1.75 11.35
CA ILE A 118 -5.95 -2.36 11.61
C ILE A 118 -5.59 -2.35 13.10
N ASP A 119 -6.18 -1.44 13.88
CA ASP A 119 -5.93 -1.34 15.33
C ASP A 119 -6.43 -2.57 16.10
N ARG A 120 -7.60 -3.13 15.71
CA ARG A 120 -8.20 -4.31 16.35
C ARG A 120 -7.33 -5.56 16.25
N PRO A 121 -6.91 -6.02 15.05
CA PRO A 121 -6.05 -7.20 14.96
C PRO A 121 -4.67 -6.98 15.59
N PHE A 122 -4.13 -5.76 15.55
CA PHE A 122 -2.84 -5.48 16.18
C PHE A 122 -2.93 -5.50 17.71
N LYS A 123 -3.97 -4.90 18.32
CA LYS A 123 -4.19 -4.96 19.77
C LYS A 123 -4.39 -6.40 20.24
N ALA A 124 -5.04 -7.23 19.41
CA ALA A 124 -5.16 -8.66 19.65
C ALA A 124 -3.80 -9.40 19.55
N LEU A 125 -2.95 -9.05 18.58
CA LEU A 125 -1.60 -9.61 18.44
C LEU A 125 -0.64 -9.17 19.56
N ALA A 126 -0.80 -7.96 20.08
CA ALA A 126 -0.05 -7.44 21.21
C ALA A 126 -0.44 -8.11 22.55
N GLY A 127 -1.41 -9.03 22.55
CA GLY A 127 -1.89 -9.71 23.76
C GLY A 127 -2.69 -8.79 24.70
N ILE A 128 -3.06 -7.59 24.26
CA ILE A 128 -3.80 -6.62 25.06
C ILE A 128 -5.25 -7.08 25.11
N THR A 129 -5.70 -7.56 26.27
CA THR A 129 -7.10 -7.95 26.44
C THR A 129 -8.02 -6.73 26.40
N PRO A 130 -9.28 -6.87 25.95
CA PRO A 130 -10.24 -5.76 25.89
C PRO A 130 -10.41 -5.03 27.25
N LYS A 131 -10.25 -5.78 28.35
CA LYS A 131 -10.32 -5.26 29.73
C LYS A 131 -9.16 -4.33 30.09
N GLU A 132 -7.95 -4.62 29.60
CA GLU A 132 -6.77 -3.79 29.79
C GLU A 132 -6.88 -2.47 29.01
N LEU A 133 -7.51 -2.51 27.83
CA LEU A 133 -7.83 -1.32 27.02
C LEU A 133 -8.82 -0.39 27.73
N ASP A 134 -9.91 -0.93 28.29
CA ASP A 134 -10.89 -0.15 29.06
C ASP A 134 -10.29 0.42 30.34
N LEU A 135 -9.40 -0.33 31.00
CA LEU A 135 -8.70 0.13 32.20
C LEU A 135 -7.69 1.23 31.85
N GLY A 136 -6.93 1.07 30.77
CA GLY A 136 -5.99 2.05 30.25
C GLY A 136 -6.69 3.35 29.82
N GLU A 137 -7.85 3.27 29.17
CA GLU A 137 -8.64 4.45 28.81
C GLU A 137 -9.18 5.17 30.05
N LYS A 138 -9.64 4.43 31.07
CA LYS A 138 -10.09 5.00 32.35
C LYS A 138 -8.95 5.65 33.14
N VAL A 139 -7.78 5.01 33.19
CA VAL A 139 -6.58 5.55 33.87
C VAL A 139 -6.04 6.76 33.11
N TRP A 140 -6.01 6.72 31.77
CA TRP A 140 -5.61 7.86 30.93
C TRP A 140 -6.56 9.06 31.09
N LYS A 141 -7.87 8.83 31.12
CA LYS A 141 -8.84 9.91 31.40
C LYS A 141 -8.68 10.50 32.80
N ARG A 142 -8.24 9.70 33.78
CA ARG A 142 -8.07 10.14 35.18
C ARG A 142 -6.72 10.82 35.46
N HIS A 143 -5.64 10.36 34.82
CA HIS A 143 -4.27 10.83 35.09
C HIS A 143 -3.55 11.39 33.86
N GLY A 144 -3.82 10.91 32.65
CA GLY A 144 -3.22 11.40 31.40
C GLY A 144 -3.64 12.83 31.05
N ALA A 145 -4.85 13.24 31.43
CA ALA A 145 -5.33 14.62 31.30
C ALA A 145 -4.51 15.64 32.12
N ILE A 146 -3.80 15.18 33.16
CA ILE A 146 -2.98 16.02 34.05
C ILE A 146 -1.61 16.28 33.43
N TRP A 147 -1.04 15.31 32.70
CA TRP A 147 0.33 15.39 32.16
C TRP A 147 0.40 15.89 30.72
N TYR A 148 -0.65 15.68 29.90
CA TYR A 148 -0.65 16.05 28.47
C TYR A 148 -1.95 16.76 28.05
N PRO A 149 -2.16 18.02 28.48
CA PRO A 149 -3.41 18.75 28.25
C PRO A 149 -3.70 19.01 26.77
N HIS A 150 -2.66 19.11 25.92
CA HIS A 150 -2.80 19.39 24.49
C HIS A 150 -3.38 18.23 23.66
N MET A 151 -3.31 16.98 24.14
CA MET A 151 -3.91 15.83 23.45
C MET A 151 -5.39 15.64 23.81
N ALA A 152 -5.82 16.06 25.00
CA ALA A 152 -7.20 15.93 25.45
C ALA A 152 -8.18 16.72 24.56
N GLN A 153 -7.75 17.89 24.08
CA GLN A 153 -8.58 18.80 23.28
C GLN A 153 -8.91 18.25 21.87
N LYS A 154 -8.06 17.37 21.30
CA LYS A 154 -8.28 16.76 19.98
C LYS A 154 -9.25 15.57 20.01
N LEU A 155 -9.50 14.97 21.17
CA LEU A 155 -10.43 13.85 21.35
C LEU A 155 -11.87 14.28 21.63
N THR A 156 -12.09 15.49 22.13
CA THR A 156 -13.42 16.08 22.38
C THR A 156 -14.08 16.67 21.13
N ILE A 157 -13.34 16.83 20.04
CA ILE A 157 -13.88 17.28 18.75
C ILE A 157 -14.22 16.02 17.95
N LYS A 158 -15.35 15.42 18.27
CA LYS A 158 -15.98 14.36 17.47
C LYS A 158 -17.47 14.61 17.40
#